data_AF-A0A430B8D4-F1
#
_entry.id   AF-A0A430B8D4-F1
#
_cell.length_a   1.000
_cell.length_b   1.000
_cell.length_c   1.000
_cell.angle_alpha   90.00
_cell.angle_beta   90.00
_cell.angle_gamma   90.00
#
_symmetry.space_group_name_H-M   'P 1'
#
loop_
_entity.id
_entity.type
_entity.pdbx_description
1 polymer ?
#
loop_
_entity_poly.entity_id
_entity_poly.type
_entity_poly.pdbx_seq_one_letter_code
_entity_poly.pdbx_strand_id
1 'polypeptide(L)'
;MLTQAKVAGTVILNQENGHKKFLVKKEHDHVEFVMTEVDANYTSLACILNEIRDEVHLNTTDMDLVELTNINVGNVKMPLFVFSLDEEKNNLSFEQEQFTWEEPSTLREVLQNFQISGVPYLS
;
A
#
# COMPACT_ATOMS: atom_id res chain seq x y z
N MET A 1 -16.55 21.74 -5.09
CA MET A 1 -16.63 20.38 -4.53
C MET A 1 -15.52 20.26 -3.51
N LEU A 2 -15.82 19.82 -2.29
CA LEU A 2 -14.79 19.58 -1.28
C LEU A 2 -14.06 18.30 -1.69
N THR A 3 -12.81 18.41 -2.10
CA THR A 3 -11.97 17.24 -2.36
C THR A 3 -11.76 16.53 -1.02
N GLN A 4 -12.36 15.34 -0.84
CA GLN A 4 -12.07 14.51 0.33
C GLN A 4 -10.58 14.15 0.33
N ALA A 5 -9.94 14.28 1.49
CA ALA A 5 -8.55 13.89 1.65
C ALA A 5 -8.42 12.38 1.39
N LYS A 6 -7.35 11.96 0.71
CA LYS A 6 -7.07 10.55 0.43
C LYS A 6 -5.81 10.11 1.15
N VAL A 7 -5.69 8.79 1.33
CA VAL A 7 -4.51 8.14 1.88
C VAL A 7 -4.18 6.91 1.04
N ALA A 8 -2.90 6.65 0.84
CA ALA A 8 -2.38 5.48 0.15
C ALA A 8 -1.71 4.49 1.13
N GLY A 9 -1.66 3.22 0.73
CA GLY A 9 -1.04 2.15 1.49
C GLY A 9 -0.45 1.05 0.61
N THR A 10 0.61 0.41 1.11
CA THR A 10 1.13 -0.84 0.58
C THR A 10 1.68 -1.70 1.72
N VAL A 11 1.81 -3.00 1.47
CA VAL A 11 2.36 -3.98 2.41
C VAL A 11 3.56 -4.64 1.74
N ILE A 12 4.68 -4.69 2.44
CA ILE A 12 5.86 -5.49 2.10
C ILE A 12 5.66 -6.87 2.71
N LEU A 13 5.54 -7.88 1.87
CA LEU A 13 5.59 -9.25 2.30
C LEU A 13 7.05 -9.71 2.36
N ASN A 14 7.54 -10.00 3.55
CA ASN A 14 8.82 -10.68 3.77
C ASN A 14 8.59 -12.18 3.62
N GLN A 15 9.11 -12.76 2.55
CA GLN A 15 9.03 -14.19 2.30
C GLN A 15 10.12 -14.95 3.05
N GLU A 16 9.85 -16.20 3.42
CA GLU A 16 10.81 -17.03 4.18
C GLU A 16 12.12 -17.25 3.40
N ASN A 17 12.06 -17.21 2.07
CA ASN A 17 13.21 -17.33 1.17
C ASN A 17 14.08 -16.06 1.10
N GLY A 18 13.76 -15.01 1.86
CA GLY A 18 14.47 -13.73 1.88
C GLY A 18 14.08 -12.76 0.77
N HIS A 19 13.17 -13.15 -0.13
CA HIS A 19 12.59 -12.25 -1.12
C HIS A 19 11.51 -11.37 -0.50
N LYS A 20 11.22 -10.25 -1.18
CA LYS A 20 10.19 -9.31 -0.77
C LYS A 20 9.20 -9.13 -1.91
N LYS A 21 7.92 -9.12 -1.58
CA LYS A 21 6.86 -8.70 -2.49
C LYS A 21 6.10 -7.52 -1.94
N PHE A 22 5.38 -6.81 -2.80
CA PHE A 22 4.63 -5.62 -2.44
C PHE A 22 3.20 -5.76 -2.89
N LEU A 23 2.29 -5.43 -1.99
CA LEU A 23 0.87 -5.40 -2.29
C LEU A 23 0.56 -4.20 -3.19
N VAL A 24 -0.06 -4.48 -4.33
CA VAL A 24 -0.60 -3.47 -5.25
C VAL A 24 -2.03 -3.82 -5.64
N LYS A 25 -2.76 -2.80 -6.10
CA LYS A 25 -4.06 -2.95 -6.75
C LYS A 25 -3.88 -2.95 -8.26
N LYS A 26 -4.54 -3.87 -8.96
CA LYS A 26 -4.60 -3.93 -10.42
C LYS A 26 -5.66 -2.97 -10.94
N GLU A 27 -5.28 -2.10 -11.88
CA GLU A 27 -6.16 -1.15 -12.55
C GLU A 27 -5.96 -1.30 -14.06
N HIS A 28 -6.83 -2.07 -14.74
CA HIS A 28 -6.80 -2.36 -16.19
C HIS A 28 -5.39 -2.64 -16.78
N ASP A 29 -4.65 -1.60 -17.15
CA ASP A 29 -3.34 -1.66 -17.83
C ASP A 29 -2.15 -1.30 -16.92
N HIS A 30 -2.40 -0.92 -15.67
CA HIS A 30 -1.36 -0.56 -14.70
C HIS A 30 -1.69 -1.06 -13.29
N VAL A 31 -0.77 -0.80 -12.37
CA VAL A 31 -0.94 -1.11 -10.95
C VAL A 31 -0.77 0.15 -10.12
N GLU A 32 -1.46 0.21 -8.99
CA GLU A 32 -1.46 1.35 -8.07
C GLU A 32 -1.33 0.89 -6.63
N PHE A 33 -1.09 1.84 -5.73
CA PHE A 33 -1.24 1.60 -4.30
C PHE A 33 -2.70 1.42 -3.91
N VAL A 34 -2.92 0.73 -2.80
CA VAL A 34 -4.25 0.73 -2.15
C VAL A 34 -4.54 2.16 -1.73
N MET A 35 -5.71 2.69 -2.07
CA MET A 35 -6.09 4.07 -1.76
C MET A 35 -7.51 4.12 -1.23
N THR A 36 -7.73 4.96 -0.22
CA THR A 36 -9.06 5.19 0.34
C THR A 36 -9.25 6.66 0.72
N GLU A 37 -10.51 7.05 0.93
CA GLU A 37 -10.85 8.37 1.45
C GLU A 37 -10.64 8.42 2.95
N VAL A 38 -10.15 9.55 3.45
CA VAL A 38 -10.02 9.80 4.89
C VAL A 38 -11.39 10.21 5.42
N ASP A 39 -12.00 9.30 6.18
CA ASP A 39 -13.19 9.59 6.97
C ASP A 39 -12.84 10.56 8.10
N ALA A 40 -13.65 11.61 8.29
CA ALA A 40 -13.44 12.63 9.32
C ALA A 40 -13.46 12.07 10.76
N ASN A 41 -14.02 10.88 10.97
CA ASN A 41 -14.09 10.21 12.27
C ASN A 41 -12.85 9.36 12.58
N TYR A 42 -11.98 9.13 11.58
CA TYR A 42 -10.82 8.25 11.68
C TYR A 42 -9.53 8.97 11.29
N THR A 43 -8.41 8.46 11.78
CA THR A 43 -7.09 8.91 11.29
C THR A 43 -6.84 8.31 9.90
N SER A 44 -5.98 8.93 9.10
CA SER A 44 -5.57 8.37 7.80
C SER A 44 -5.00 6.96 7.93
N LEU A 45 -4.25 6.69 9.01
CA LEU A 45 -3.74 5.36 9.32
C LEU A 45 -4.86 4.35 9.59
N ALA A 46 -5.88 4.73 10.36
CA ALA A 46 -7.02 3.85 10.63
C ALA A 46 -7.84 3.57 9.36
N CYS A 47 -8.01 4.57 8.50
CA CYS A 47 -8.70 4.40 7.22
C CYS A 47 -7.97 3.39 6.33
N ILE A 48 -6.65 3.54 6.16
CA ILE A 48 -5.89 2.63 5.29
C ILE A 48 -5.76 1.21 5.87
N LEU A 49 -5.66 1.06 7.20
CA LEU A 49 -5.71 -0.26 7.82
C LEU A 49 -7.09 -0.91 7.64
N ASN A 50 -8.18 -0.16 7.79
CA ASN A 50 -9.52 -0.69 7.53
C ASN A 50 -9.67 -1.12 6.07
N GLU A 51 -9.19 -0.32 5.10
CA GLU A 51 -9.20 -0.68 3.68
C GLU A 51 -8.44 -1.99 3.41
N ILE A 52 -7.24 -2.13 3.98
CA ILE A 52 -6.41 -3.34 3.83
C ILE A 52 -7.10 -4.56 4.47
N ARG A 53 -7.77 -4.39 5.62
CA ARG A 53 -8.52 -5.45 6.28
C ARG A 53 -9.80 -5.82 5.54
N ASP A 54 -10.51 -4.84 5.01
CA ASP A 54 -11.88 -5.04 4.53
C ASP A 54 -11.88 -5.40 3.04
N GLU A 55 -11.00 -4.84 2.23
CA GLU A 55 -10.92 -5.11 0.79
C GLU A 55 -9.87 -6.16 0.44
N VAL A 56 -8.68 -6.08 1.07
CA VAL A 56 -7.56 -7.00 0.80
C VAL A 56 -7.57 -8.21 1.77
N HIS A 57 -8.48 -8.24 2.74
CA HIS A 57 -8.56 -9.19 3.86
C HIS A 57 -7.24 -9.72 4.44
N LEU A 58 -6.25 -8.83 4.56
CA LEU A 58 -5.05 -9.12 5.33
C LEU A 58 -5.31 -8.83 6.81
N ASN A 59 -4.74 -9.67 7.68
CA ASN A 59 -4.78 -9.40 9.10
C ASN A 59 -3.85 -8.24 9.45
N THR A 60 -4.44 -7.07 9.70
CA THR A 60 -3.69 -5.86 10.02
C THR A 60 -3.04 -5.88 11.39
N THR A 61 -3.40 -6.82 12.29
CA THR A 61 -2.73 -6.93 13.60
C THR A 61 -1.32 -7.48 13.51
N ASP A 62 -1.02 -8.18 12.41
CA ASP A 62 0.28 -8.83 12.18
C ASP A 62 1.20 -7.96 11.34
N MET A 63 0.76 -6.74 11.01
CA MET A 63 1.50 -5.77 10.22
C MET A 63 2.23 -4.77 11.09
N ASP A 64 3.47 -4.48 10.71
CA ASP A 64 4.26 -3.42 11.32
C ASP A 64 4.34 -2.21 10.38
N LEU A 65 4.07 -1.01 10.88
CA LEU A 65 4.30 0.22 10.12
C LEU A 65 5.81 0.46 10.01
N VAL A 66 6.36 0.36 8.81
CA VAL A 66 7.80 0.53 8.58
C VAL A 66 8.17 1.92 8.08
N GLU A 67 7.31 2.55 7.28
CA GLU A 67 7.59 3.86 6.69
C GLU A 67 6.31 4.67 6.52
N LEU A 68 6.43 5.99 6.71
CA LEU A 68 5.41 6.97 6.37
C LEU A 68 6.04 8.04 5.48
N THR A 69 5.65 8.05 4.21
CA THR A 69 6.11 9.06 3.24
C THR A 69 4.93 9.84 2.67
N ASN A 70 5.23 10.84 1.85
CA ASN A 70 4.22 11.55 1.08
C ASN A 70 4.50 11.40 -0.41
N ILE A 71 3.48 11.06 -1.16
CA ILE A 71 3.50 10.94 -2.62
C ILE A 71 2.68 12.07 -3.25
N ASN A 72 2.93 12.40 -4.51
CA ASN A 72 2.15 13.41 -5.23
C ASN A 72 1.33 12.74 -6.32
N VAL A 73 0.02 12.69 -6.12
CA VAL A 73 -0.89 12.21 -7.16
C VAL A 73 -1.41 13.42 -7.92
N GLY A 74 -0.80 13.71 -9.07
CA GLY A 74 -0.96 14.98 -9.77
C GLY A 74 -0.47 16.15 -8.91
N ASN A 75 -1.35 17.10 -8.59
CA ASN A 75 -1.03 18.25 -7.73
C ASN A 75 -1.43 18.06 -6.25
N VAL A 76 -1.82 16.85 -5.86
CA VAL A 76 -2.29 16.56 -4.51
C VAL A 76 -1.23 15.74 -3.76
N LYS A 77 -0.76 16.30 -2.64
CA LYS A 77 0.11 15.58 -1.71
C LYS A 77 -0.73 14.60 -0.89
N MET A 78 -0.34 13.35 -0.90
CA MET A 78 -1.06 12.25 -0.25
C MET A 78 -0.10 11.46 0.65
N PRO A 79 -0.47 11.15 1.90
CA PRO A 79 0.31 10.25 2.73
C PRO A 79 0.28 8.83 2.16
N LEU A 80 1.44 8.18 2.17
CA LEU A 80 1.62 6.76 1.86
C LEU A 80 2.16 6.05 3.09
N PHE A 81 1.40 5.08 3.59
CA PHE A 81 1.82 4.19 4.67
C PHE A 81 2.37 2.89 4.08
N VAL A 82 3.58 2.50 4.51
CA VAL A 82 4.20 1.25 4.10
C VAL A 82 4.25 0.34 5.32
N PHE A 83 3.59 -0.80 5.22
CA PHE A 83 3.59 -1.83 6.26
C PHE A 83 4.51 -2.97 5.87
N SER A 84 4.99 -3.75 6.83
CA SER A 84 5.59 -5.06 6.58
C SER A 84 4.78 -6.17 7.22
N LEU A 85 4.81 -7.34 6.58
CA LEU A 85 4.15 -8.56 7.03
C LEU A 85 5.08 -9.74 6.71
N ASP A 86 5.21 -10.69 7.64
CA ASP A 86 5.97 -11.92 7.41
C ASP A 86 5.04 -13.02 6.88
N GLU A 87 5.52 -13.78 5.89
CA GLU A 87 4.77 -14.86 5.22
C GLU A 87 4.21 -15.91 6.21
N GLU A 88 4.98 -16.25 7.24
CA GLU A 88 4.56 -17.18 8.31
C GLU A 88 3.28 -16.75 9.05
N LYS A 89 3.00 -15.45 9.10
CA LYS A 89 1.88 -14.88 9.87
C LYS A 89 0.59 -14.82 9.09
N ASN A 90 0.57 -15.21 7.81
CA ASN A 90 -0.61 -15.07 6.97
C ASN A 90 -0.79 -16.25 6.01
N ASN A 91 -2.02 -16.73 5.86
CA ASN A 91 -2.37 -17.66 4.78
C ASN A 91 -2.48 -16.87 3.47
N LEU A 92 -1.35 -16.68 2.78
CA LEU A 92 -1.21 -15.92 1.54
C LEU A 92 -1.88 -16.54 0.30
N SER A 93 -2.84 -17.46 0.48
CA SER A 93 -3.71 -17.95 -0.60
C SER A 93 -4.72 -16.89 -1.04
N PHE A 94 -4.19 -15.71 -1.38
CA PHE A 94 -4.89 -14.53 -1.84
C PHE A 94 -4.76 -14.43 -3.35
N GLU A 95 -5.75 -14.95 -4.06
CA GLU A 95 -6.03 -14.56 -5.44
C GLU A 95 -7.36 -13.79 -5.43
N GLN A 96 -7.34 -12.56 -4.93
CA GLN A 96 -8.42 -11.62 -5.24
C GLN A 96 -8.14 -11.02 -6.62
N GLU A 97 -9.16 -10.92 -7.47
CA GLU A 97 -9.01 -10.46 -8.85
C GLU A 97 -8.32 -9.07 -8.95
N GLN A 98 -8.46 -8.23 -7.92
CA GLN A 98 -8.03 -6.83 -7.93
C GLN A 98 -6.71 -6.56 -7.20
N PHE A 99 -6.19 -7.49 -6.39
CA PHE A 99 -4.98 -7.27 -5.59
C PHE A 99 -3.93 -8.34 -5.88
N THR A 100 -2.66 -7.96 -5.86
CA THR A 100 -1.59 -8.90 -6.12
C THR A 100 -0.28 -8.51 -5.45
N TRP A 101 0.58 -9.51 -5.31
CA TRP A 101 1.93 -9.38 -4.76
C TRP A 101 2.92 -9.24 -5.91
N GLU A 102 3.48 -8.04 -6.06
CA GLU A 102 4.43 -7.71 -7.11
C GLU A 102 5.87 -7.62 -6.59
N GLU A 103 6.82 -7.73 -7.52
CA GLU A 103 8.24 -7.61 -7.21
C GLU A 103 8.62 -6.15 -6.86
N PRO A 104 9.74 -5.93 -6.14
CA PRO A 104 10.20 -4.58 -5.78
C PRO A 104 10.47 -3.67 -6.99
N SER A 105 10.72 -4.23 -8.17
CA SER A 105 10.86 -3.46 -9.41
C SER A 105 9.55 -2.73 -9.77
N THR A 106 8.41 -3.42 -9.65
CA THR A 106 7.09 -2.87 -9.95
C THR A 106 6.75 -1.72 -9.01
N LEU A 107 7.14 -1.81 -7.73
CA LEU A 107 6.98 -0.70 -6.78
C LEU A 107 7.66 0.57 -7.29
N ARG A 108 8.86 0.48 -7.88
CA ARG A 108 9.56 1.67 -8.40
C ARG A 108 8.78 2.31 -9.55
N GLU A 109 8.14 1.53 -10.40
CA GLU A 109 7.27 2.02 -11.48
C GLU A 109 6.04 2.74 -10.92
N VAL A 110 5.37 2.15 -9.93
CA VAL A 110 4.23 2.79 -9.24
C VAL A 110 4.66 4.11 -8.59
N LEU A 111 5.79 4.11 -7.88
CA LEU A 111 6.34 5.31 -7.25
C LEU A 111 6.72 6.40 -8.29
N GLN A 112 7.21 6.02 -9.47
CA GLN A 112 7.51 6.96 -10.56
C GLN A 112 6.24 7.61 -11.13
N ASN A 113 5.15 6.85 -11.25
CA ASN A 113 3.86 7.37 -11.70
C ASN A 113 3.29 8.45 -10.75
N PHE A 114 3.60 8.36 -9.45
CA PHE A 114 3.14 9.29 -8.41
C PHE A 114 4.14 10.42 -8.06
N GLN A 115 5.04 10.80 -8.99
CA GLN A 115 6.01 11.92 -8.88
C GLN A 115 6.43 12.27 -7.44
N ILE A 116 7.06 11.31 -6.76
CA ILE A 116 7.36 11.43 -5.34
C ILE A 116 8.52 12.39 -5.11
N SER A 117 8.34 13.37 -4.23
CA SER A 117 9.40 14.31 -3.83
C SER A 117 10.46 13.70 -2.88
N GLY A 118 10.74 12.40 -3.02
CA GLY A 118 11.62 11.62 -2.14
C GLY A 118 11.31 10.13 -2.23
N VAL A 119 11.92 9.45 -3.20
CA VAL A 119 11.81 7.98 -3.30
C VAL A 119 12.44 7.37 -2.05
N PRO A 120 11.73 6.53 -1.27
CA PRO A 120 12.34 5.83 -0.14
C PRO A 120 13.49 4.95 -0.62
N TYR A 121 14.68 5.12 -0.02
CA TYR A 121 15.78 4.19 -0.22
C TYR A 121 15.49 2.91 0.56
N LEU A 122 14.78 1.96 -0.07
CA LEU A 122 14.69 0.60 0.44
C LEU A 122 15.98 -0.13 0.05
N SER A 123 16.98 -0.06 0.93
CA SER A 123 18.23 -0.84 0.85
C SER A 123 18.02 -2.30 1.21
#